data_AF-A0A524C5Z3-F1
#
_entry.id   AF-A0A524C5Z3-F1
#
_cell.length_a   1.000
_cell.length_b   1.000
_cell.length_c   1.000
_cell.angle_alpha   90.00
_cell.angle_beta   90.00
_cell.angle_gamma   90.00
#
_symmetry.space_group_name_H-M   'P 1'
#
loop_
_entity.id
_entity.type
_entity.pdbx_description
1 polymer ?
#
loop_
_entity_poly.entity_id
_entity_poly.type
_entity_poly.pdbx_seq_one_letter_code
_entity_poly.pdbx_strand_id
1 'polypeptide(L)'
;MESLRDCKKLSISCPICHTKKLIELPSSIVDKSKELTTISIPKDKVCNHHFQFFLDKNFIIRGYQKVDYELKDQHSNNKKLRNHTKMTLKEIYDEFWEYISDDNIEFRDFICNDIKRKRNFNDDVVDKPNEIELLPHVCKNSE
;
A
#
# COMPACT_ATOMS: atom_id res chain seq x y z
N MET A 1 -5.35 3.16 -39.13
CA MET A 1 -4.43 2.15 -39.68
C MET A 1 -4.04 1.25 -38.52
N GLU A 2 -4.76 0.15 -38.35
CA GLU A 2 -4.64 -0.73 -37.17
C GLU A 2 -3.33 -1.52 -37.20
N SER A 3 -2.49 -1.30 -36.19
CA SER A 3 -1.25 -2.05 -36.00
C SER A 3 -1.58 -3.49 -35.59
N LEU A 4 -1.26 -4.44 -36.46
CA LEU A 4 -1.24 -5.87 -36.15
C LEU A 4 -0.35 -6.09 -34.92
N ARG A 5 -0.97 -6.48 -33.81
CA ARG A 5 -0.25 -6.89 -32.59
C ARG A 5 0.30 -8.29 -32.87
N ASP A 6 1.53 -8.35 -33.38
CA ASP A 6 2.20 -9.61 -33.63
C ASP A 6 2.49 -10.31 -32.29
N CYS A 7 1.68 -11.31 -31.96
CA CYS A 7 1.87 -12.20 -30.82
C CYS A 7 2.54 -13.50 -31.29
N LYS A 8 3.54 -13.96 -30.56
CA LYS A 8 4.18 -15.26 -30.78
C LYS A 8 3.78 -16.25 -29.69
N LYS A 9 3.47 -17.46 -30.13
CA LYS A 9 3.17 -18.60 -29.25
C LYS A 9 4.46 -19.34 -28.90
N LEU A 10 4.66 -19.57 -27.61
CA LEU A 10 5.86 -20.21 -27.08
C LEU A 10 5.47 -21.34 -26.13
N SER A 11 6.09 -22.50 -26.32
CA SER A 11 5.93 -23.65 -25.43
C SER A 11 7.00 -23.59 -24.35
N ILE A 12 6.61 -23.27 -23.12
CA ILE A 12 7.50 -23.19 -21.98
C ILE A 12 7.33 -24.43 -21.09
N SER A 13 8.43 -24.90 -20.48
CA SER A 13 8.41 -26.01 -19.54
C SER A 13 8.92 -25.56 -18.19
N CYS A 14 8.18 -25.87 -17.12
CA CYS A 14 8.62 -25.57 -15.77
C CYS A 14 9.91 -26.34 -15.45
N PRO A 15 11.00 -25.68 -15.01
CA PRO A 15 12.27 -26.34 -14.68
C PRO A 15 12.23 -27.15 -13.36
N ILE A 16 11.09 -27.14 -12.66
CA ILE A 16 10.91 -27.80 -11.35
C ILE A 16 10.03 -29.04 -11.47
N CYS A 17 8.88 -28.95 -12.16
CA CYS A 17 7.92 -30.06 -12.31
C CYS A 17 7.70 -30.49 -13.76
N HIS A 18 8.41 -29.89 -14.71
CA HIS A 18 8.35 -30.21 -16.14
C HIS A 18 6.97 -30.02 -16.82
N THR A 19 6.01 -29.41 -16.13
CA THR A 19 4.73 -29.01 -16.72
C THR A 19 4.96 -28.10 -17.92
N LYS A 20 4.37 -28.46 -19.06
CA LYS A 20 4.45 -27.68 -20.29
C LYS A 20 3.20 -26.83 -20.46
N LYS A 21 3.36 -25.59 -20.91
CA LYS A 21 2.24 -24.70 -21.24
C LYS A 21 2.58 -23.84 -22.43
N LEU A 22 1.57 -23.58 -23.26
CA LEU A 22 1.66 -22.62 -24.34
C LEU A 22 1.32 -21.22 -23.80
N ILE A 23 2.23 -20.27 -23.97
CA ILE A 23 2.04 -18.87 -23.62
C ILE A 23 2.11 -18.01 -24.89
N GLU A 24 1.34 -16.92 -24.89
CA GLU A 24 1.36 -15.92 -25.96
C GLU A 24 2.07 -14.68 -25.46
N LEU A 25 3.06 -14.23 -26.24
CA LEU A 25 3.91 -13.10 -25.90
C LEU A 25 3.92 -12.10 -27.05
N PRO A 26 3.67 -10.80 -26.80
CA PRO A 26 3.73 -9.81 -27.85
C PRO A 26 5.18 -9.63 -28.31
N SER A 27 5.39 -9.46 -29.61
CA SER A 27 6.72 -9.32 -30.17
C SER A 27 7.48 -8.08 -29.67
N SER A 28 6.77 -7.11 -29.11
CA SER A 28 7.30 -5.89 -28.51
C SER A 28 8.02 -6.08 -27.18
N ILE A 29 7.85 -7.22 -26.49
CA ILE A 29 8.54 -7.46 -25.20
C ILE A 29 10.04 -7.68 -25.38
N VAL A 30 10.44 -8.14 -26.57
CA VAL A 30 11.84 -8.44 -26.86
C VAL A 30 12.50 -7.17 -27.34
N ASP A 31 13.33 -6.61 -26.47
CA ASP A 31 14.10 -5.40 -26.77
C ASP A 31 15.15 -5.73 -27.85
N LYS A 32 15.02 -5.09 -29.02
CA LYS A 32 15.95 -5.29 -30.15
C LYS A 32 17.39 -4.95 -29.79
N SER A 33 17.61 -4.08 -28.79
CA SER A 33 18.95 -3.69 -28.33
C SER A 33 19.59 -4.72 -27.40
N LYS A 34 18.80 -5.47 -26.62
CA LYS A 34 19.30 -6.47 -25.66
C LYS A 34 19.41 -7.85 -26.28
N GLU A 35 20.42 -8.63 -25.88
CA GLU A 35 20.61 -9.99 -26.39
C GLU A 35 19.60 -10.99 -25.80
N LEU A 36 19.22 -10.80 -24.53
CA LEU A 36 18.29 -11.66 -23.80
C LEU A 36 17.22 -10.83 -23.09
N THR A 37 15.99 -11.33 -23.12
CA THR A 37 14.82 -10.82 -22.40
C THR A 37 14.49 -11.80 -21.28
N THR A 38 14.47 -11.30 -20.05
CA THR A 38 14.12 -12.10 -18.86
C THR A 38 12.62 -12.00 -18.61
N ILE A 39 11.94 -13.14 -18.53
CA ILE A 39 10.50 -13.22 -18.29
C ILE A 39 10.26 -13.99 -17.00
N SER A 40 9.55 -13.37 -16.05
CA SER A 40 9.11 -14.01 -14.81
C SER A 40 7.75 -14.67 -15.00
N ILE A 41 7.65 -15.94 -14.60
CA ILE A 41 6.42 -16.72 -14.55
C ILE A 41 6.01 -16.86 -13.08
N PRO A 42 5.01 -16.11 -12.61
CA PRO A 42 4.50 -16.27 -11.25
C PRO A 42 3.76 -17.59 -11.09
N LYS A 43 3.49 -17.94 -9.83
CA LYS A 43 2.66 -19.09 -9.46
C LYS A 43 1.30 -19.02 -10.18
N ASP A 44 0.75 -20.18 -10.50
CA ASP A 44 -0.56 -20.37 -11.15
C ASP A 44 -0.64 -19.94 -12.63
N LYS A 45 0.42 -19.35 -13.20
CA LYS A 45 0.45 -19.11 -14.66
C LYS A 45 0.74 -20.36 -15.45
N VAL A 46 1.64 -21.23 -14.99
CA VAL A 46 1.97 -22.52 -15.63
C VAL A 46 1.70 -23.67 -14.67
N CYS A 47 2.17 -23.53 -13.45
CA CYS A 47 2.04 -24.47 -12.34
C CYS A 47 2.24 -23.67 -11.03
N ASN A 48 2.28 -24.35 -9.89
CA ASN A 48 2.44 -23.72 -8.57
C ASN A 48 3.86 -23.22 -8.28
N HIS A 49 4.77 -23.27 -9.26
CA HIS A 49 6.15 -22.83 -9.13
C HIS A 49 6.37 -21.47 -9.79
N HIS A 50 7.10 -20.59 -9.10
CA HIS A 50 7.64 -19.37 -9.67
C HIS A 50 9.02 -19.66 -10.26
N PHE A 51 9.22 -19.31 -11.53
CA PHE A 51 10.52 -19.41 -12.20
C PHE A 51 10.66 -18.29 -13.23
N GLN A 52 11.89 -18.06 -13.69
CA GLN A 52 12.17 -17.14 -14.78
C GLN A 52 12.76 -17.90 -15.96
N PHE A 53 12.61 -17.35 -17.17
CA PHE A 53 13.29 -17.89 -18.35
C PHE A 53 13.83 -16.75 -19.21
N PHE A 54 14.88 -17.08 -19.97
CA PHE A 54 15.57 -16.14 -20.85
C PHE A 54 15.17 -16.41 -22.29
N LEU A 55 14.69 -15.37 -22.96
CA LEU A 55 14.24 -15.39 -24.34
C LEU A 55 15.17 -14.55 -25.20
N ASP A 56 15.64 -15.05 -26.33
CA ASP A 56 16.46 -14.26 -27.27
C ASP A 56 15.60 -13.46 -28.28
N LYS A 57 16.28 -12.71 -29.16
CA LYS A 57 15.67 -11.95 -30.27
C LYS A 57 14.84 -12.79 -31.24
N ASN A 58 15.14 -14.09 -31.32
CA ASN A 58 14.47 -15.05 -32.20
C ASN A 58 13.32 -15.78 -31.49
N PHE A 59 12.99 -15.39 -30.25
CA PHE A 59 11.98 -16.05 -29.41
C PHE A 59 12.35 -17.49 -29.07
N ILE A 60 13.65 -17.78 -28.97
CA ILE A 60 14.18 -19.07 -28.52
C ILE A 60 14.52 -18.96 -27.03
N ILE A 61 14.04 -19.93 -26.25
CA ILE A 61 14.35 -20.02 -24.82
C ILE A 61 15.80 -20.48 -24.68
N ARG A 62 16.64 -19.65 -24.05
CA ARG A 62 18.07 -19.91 -23.84
C ARG A 62 18.39 -20.54 -22.50
N GLY A 63 17.51 -20.37 -21.52
CA GLY A 63 17.71 -20.94 -20.20
C GLY A 63 16.56 -20.65 -19.25
N TYR A 64 16.64 -21.27 -18.08
CA TYR A 64 15.69 -21.13 -16.99
C TYR A 64 16.43 -20.79 -15.71
N GLN A 65 15.78 -20.02 -14.83
CA GLN A 65 16.27 -19.70 -13.51
C GLN A 65 15.20 -20.04 -12.47
N LYS A 66 15.58 -20.84 -11.47
CA LYS A 66 14.74 -21.15 -10.32
C LYS A 66 14.81 -19.97 -9.34
N VAL A 67 13.69 -19.64 -8.72
CA VAL A 67 13.63 -18.60 -7.68
C VAL A 67 13.79 -19.30 -6.33
N ASP A 68 14.94 -19.12 -5.68
CA ASP A 68 15.23 -19.75 -4.39
C ASP A 68 14.46 -19.07 -3.23
N TYR A 69 14.26 -17.76 -3.33
CA TYR A 69 13.57 -16.97 -2.31
C TYR A 69 12.76 -15.85 -2.97
N GLU A 70 11.49 -15.74 -2.59
CA GLU A 70 10.57 -14.71 -3.04
C GLU A 70 10.17 -13.87 -1.81
N LEU A 71 10.53 -12.59 -1.80
CA LEU A 71 10.08 -11.67 -0.78
C LEU A 71 8.55 -11.52 -0.91
N LYS A 72 7.84 -11.83 0.18
CA LYS A 72 6.43 -11.47 0.30
C LYS A 72 6.39 -10.02 0.73
N ASP A 73 5.73 -9.16 -0.04
CA ASP A 73 5.43 -7.81 0.41
C ASP A 73 4.59 -7.90 1.69
N GLN A 74 5.21 -7.53 2.83
CA GLN A 74 4.51 -7.33 4.11
C GLN A 74 3.70 -6.01 4.11
N HIS A 75 3.64 -5.30 2.98
CA HIS A 75 2.88 -4.06 2.82
C HIS A 75 1.61 -4.28 1.99
N SER A 76 0.61 -4.85 2.65
CA SER A 76 -0.82 -4.57 2.40
C SER A 76 -1.69 -4.98 3.60
N ASN A 77 -1.30 -4.58 4.81
CA ASN A 77 -2.28 -4.35 5.90
C ASN A 77 -3.12 -3.08 5.62
N ASN A 78 -3.53 -2.87 4.36
CA ASN A 78 -4.40 -1.79 3.92
C ASN A 78 -5.35 -2.26 2.80
N LYS A 79 -5.88 -3.48 2.94
CA LYS A 79 -7.15 -3.89 2.32
C LYS A 79 -8.16 -4.33 3.38
N LYS A 80 -8.38 -3.44 4.34
CA LYS A 80 -9.74 -3.10 4.76
C LYS A 80 -9.94 -1.62 4.46
N LEU A 81 -10.00 -1.27 3.17
CA LEU A 81 -10.86 -0.16 2.79
C LEU A 81 -12.30 -0.65 2.98
N ARG A 82 -12.71 -0.80 4.26
CA ARG A 82 -14.12 -0.71 4.61
C ARG A 82 -14.56 0.63 4.04
N ASN A 83 -15.71 0.66 3.40
CA ASN A 83 -16.33 1.83 2.83
C ASN A 83 -16.34 3.00 3.86
N HIS A 84 -15.28 3.80 3.95
CA HIS A 84 -15.23 5.05 4.73
C HIS A 84 -15.99 6.16 4.00
N THR A 85 -16.93 5.81 3.14
CA THR A 85 -17.76 6.76 2.42
C THR A 85 -18.74 7.50 3.34
N LYS A 86 -18.87 7.10 4.61
CA LYS A 86 -19.54 7.87 5.67
C LYS A 86 -18.93 7.57 7.04
N MET A 87 -17.94 8.36 7.45
CA MET A 87 -17.72 8.60 8.88
C MET A 87 -18.20 10.00 9.20
N THR A 88 -18.84 10.14 10.35
CA THR A 88 -19.21 11.43 10.92
C THR A 88 -17.99 12.14 11.49
N LEU A 89 -18.03 13.48 11.57
CA LEU A 89 -16.99 14.28 12.23
C LEU A 89 -16.71 13.80 13.66
N LYS A 90 -17.75 13.34 14.38
CA LYS A 90 -17.63 12.80 15.73
C LYS A 90 -16.83 11.50 15.77
N GLU A 91 -17.07 10.57 14.84
CA GLU A 91 -16.35 9.30 14.79
C GLU A 91 -14.87 9.51 14.45
N ILE A 92 -14.58 10.45 13.54
CA ILE A 92 -13.21 10.86 13.22
C ILE A 92 -12.54 11.45 14.46
N TYR A 93 -13.24 12.31 15.21
CA TYR A 93 -12.71 12.88 16.44
C TYR A 93 -12.42 11.80 17.48
N ASP A 94 -13.38 10.91 17.76
CA ASP A 94 -13.25 9.88 18.79
C ASP A 94 -12.08 8.92 18.51
N GLU A 95 -11.78 8.64 17.23
CA GLU A 95 -10.68 7.76 16.81
C GLU A 95 -9.30 8.45 16.84
N PHE A 96 -9.23 9.74 16.52
CA PHE A 96 -7.97 10.45 16.28
C PHE A 96 -7.71 11.62 17.24
N TRP A 97 -8.48 11.77 18.32
CA TRP A 97 -8.39 12.94 19.22
C TRP A 97 -6.96 13.21 19.71
N GLU A 98 -6.14 12.20 19.98
CA GLU A 98 -4.74 12.39 20.44
C GLU A 98 -3.85 13.18 19.46
N TYR A 99 -4.21 13.19 18.18
CA TYR A 99 -3.47 13.86 17.11
C TYR A 99 -4.08 15.18 16.68
N ILE A 100 -5.26 15.52 17.22
CA ILE A 100 -5.97 16.75 16.89
C ILE A 100 -5.57 17.80 17.93
N SER A 101 -4.93 18.88 17.48
CA SER A 101 -4.52 19.99 18.34
C SER A 101 -5.71 20.69 19.01
N ASP A 102 -5.51 21.23 20.21
CA ASP A 102 -6.54 21.92 21.00
C ASP A 102 -7.05 23.21 20.32
N ASP A 103 -6.23 23.82 19.46
CA ASP A 103 -6.57 25.02 18.68
C ASP A 103 -7.27 24.71 17.35
N ASN A 104 -7.59 23.45 17.06
CA ASN A 104 -8.25 23.07 15.83
C ASN A 104 -9.70 23.57 15.78
N ILE A 105 -9.96 24.52 14.87
CA ILE A 105 -11.26 25.17 14.72
C ILE A 105 -12.39 24.23 14.28
N GLU A 106 -12.08 23.20 13.46
CA GLU A 106 -13.08 22.27 12.91
C GLU A 106 -13.59 21.30 13.98
N PHE A 107 -12.73 20.98 14.95
CA PHE A 107 -13.07 20.09 16.06
C PHE A 107 -13.38 20.83 17.36
N ARG A 108 -13.49 22.16 17.32
CA ARG A 108 -13.65 23.00 18.52
C ARG A 108 -14.76 22.52 19.43
N ASP A 109 -15.93 22.22 18.88
CA ASP A 109 -17.09 21.76 19.66
C ASP A 109 -16.84 20.40 20.35
N PHE A 110 -16.06 19.51 19.73
CA PHE A 110 -15.70 18.23 20.30
C PHE A 110 -14.61 18.39 21.37
N ILE A 111 -13.59 19.22 21.10
CA ILE A 111 -12.49 19.54 22.02
C ILE A 111 -13.00 20.18 23.30
N CYS A 112 -13.86 21.20 23.19
CA CYS A 112 -14.43 21.91 24.34
C CYS A 112 -15.20 21.00 25.30
N ASN A 113 -15.84 19.96 24.75
CA ASN A 113 -16.71 19.04 25.46
C ASN A 113 -16.01 17.73 25.89
N ASP A 114 -14.76 17.50 25.48
CA ASP A 114 -14.04 16.26 25.80
C ASP A 114 -13.50 16.26 27.23
N ILE A 115 -14.02 15.34 28.04
CA ILE A 115 -13.60 15.12 29.44
C ILE A 115 -12.19 14.49 29.49
N LYS A 116 -11.78 13.74 28.45
CA LYS A 116 -10.47 13.08 28.40
C LYS A 116 -9.33 14.10 28.41
N ARG A 117 -9.47 15.17 27.61
CA ARG A 117 -8.50 16.26 27.54
C ARG A 117 -8.39 17.07 28.83
N LYS A 118 -9.50 17.22 29.54
CA LYS A 118 -9.54 17.90 30.85
C LYS A 118 -8.80 17.15 31.95
N ARG A 119 -8.60 15.83 31.81
CA ARG A 119 -7.82 15.02 32.77
C ARG A 119 -6.31 15.12 32.52
N ASN A 120 -5.87 15.21 31.27
CA ASN A 120 -4.44 15.22 30.92
C ASN A 120 -3.70 16.50 31.34
N PHE A 121 -4.41 17.53 31.82
CA PHE A 121 -3.78 18.75 32.38
C PHE A 121 -3.38 18.63 33.87
N ASN A 122 -3.75 17.54 34.57
CA ASN A 122 -3.48 17.43 36.00
C ASN A 122 -2.25 16.58 36.38
N ASP A 123 -1.57 15.94 35.42
CA ASP A 123 -0.44 15.04 35.73
C ASP A 123 0.96 15.68 35.55
N ASP A 124 1.05 16.94 35.09
CA ASP A 124 2.34 17.66 34.92
C ASP A 124 2.55 18.83 35.91
N VAL A 125 1.87 18.86 37.06
CA VAL A 125 2.16 19.85 38.10
C VAL A 125 3.30 19.36 39.00
N VAL A 126 4.54 19.50 38.51
CA VAL A 126 5.75 19.57 39.35
C VAL A 126 6.20 21.03 39.43
N ASP A 127 6.00 21.60 40.62
CA ASP A 127 6.65 22.76 41.24
C ASP A 127 6.92 24.03 40.39
N LYS A 128 6.11 25.07 40.63
CA LYS A 128 6.56 26.35 41.23
C LYS A 128 5.38 27.29 41.56
N PRO A 129 5.48 28.08 42.66
CA PRO A 129 4.42 28.99 43.08
C PRO A 129 4.56 30.41 42.47
N ASN A 130 3.45 31.15 42.57
CA ASN A 130 3.20 32.57 42.30
C ASN A 130 2.69 32.97 40.90
N GLU A 131 1.35 33.04 40.85
CA GLU A 131 0.59 34.27 40.55
C GLU A 131 0.72 34.85 39.14
N ILE A 132 -0.24 34.51 38.26
CA ILE A 132 -1.30 35.41 37.79
C ILE A 132 -2.35 34.54 37.07
N GLU A 133 -3.59 34.70 37.48
CA GLU A 133 -4.79 34.05 36.98
C GLU A 133 -4.94 34.18 35.46
N LEU A 134 -4.99 33.05 34.74
CA LEU A 134 -5.74 32.97 33.49
C LEU A 134 -6.75 31.84 33.62
N LEU A 135 -7.92 32.23 34.13
CA LEU A 135 -9.18 31.53 34.02
C LEU A 135 -9.43 31.05 32.57
N PRO A 136 -10.22 29.96 32.42
CA PRO A 136 -10.16 29.03 31.31
C PRO A 136 -10.50 29.70 29.98
N HIS A 137 -9.98 29.14 28.89
CA HIS A 137 -10.58 29.32 27.57
C HIS A 137 -11.99 28.70 27.59
N VAL A 138 -12.93 29.44 28.19
CA VAL A 138 -14.36 29.29 28.02
C VAL A 138 -14.57 29.41 26.52
N CYS A 139 -15.07 28.34 25.93
CA CYS A 139 -15.58 28.37 24.58
C CYS A 139 -16.72 29.40 24.58
N LYS A 140 -16.40 30.62 24.12
CA LYS A 140 -17.38 31.68 23.90
C LYS A 140 -18.28 31.19 22.77
N ASN A 141 -19.50 30.79 23.14
CA ASN A 141 -20.61 30.61 22.23
C ASN A 141 -21.03 32.01 21.75
N SER A 142 -21.09 32.21 20.43
CA SER A 142 -21.68 33.41 19.84
C SER A 142 -22.99 33.02 19.19
N GLU A 143 -24.06 33.67 19.63
CA GLU A 143 -25.41 33.69 19.07
C GLU A 143 -25.44 34.22 17.62
#